data_AF-A0A438WZ40-F1
#
_entry.id   AF-A0A438WZ40-F1
#
_cell.length_a   1.000
_cell.length_b   1.000
_cell.length_c   1.000
_cell.angle_alpha   90.00
_cell.angle_beta   90.00
_cell.angle_gamma   90.00
#
_symmetry.space_group_name_H-M   'P 1'
#
loop_
_entity.id
_entity.type
_entity.pdbx_description
1 polymer ?
#
loop_
_entity_poly.entity_id
_entity_poly.type
_entity_poly.pdbx_seq_one_letter_code
_entity_poly.pdbx_strand_id
1 'polypeptide(L)'
;MANERSKLAFKKTFPVFKRFLQSKDLALVIFVIAILAIIIVPLPPFVLDFLLTISIALSVLIILIGLYIDKPTDFSAFPTLLLIVTLYRLALNVATTRMILTQGYKG
;
A
#
# COMPACT_ATOMS: atom_id res chain seq x y z
N MET A 1 30.76 13.84 -14.20
CA MET A 1 30.02 15.05 -13.75
C MET A 1 28.50 14.86 -13.98
N ALA A 2 27.78 14.07 -13.15
CA ALA A 2 26.33 13.85 -13.36
C ALA A 2 25.46 13.45 -12.13
N ASN A 3 25.98 13.32 -10.90
CA ASN A 3 25.30 12.57 -9.81
C ASN A 3 24.85 13.37 -8.57
N GLU A 4 24.65 14.69 -8.66
CA GLU A 4 24.23 15.50 -7.48
C GLU A 4 22.89 16.25 -7.64
N ARG A 5 22.23 16.15 -8.81
CA ARG A 5 20.97 16.88 -9.04
C ARG A 5 19.71 16.19 -8.50
N SER A 6 19.80 14.93 -8.10
CA SER A 6 18.65 14.16 -7.56
C SER A 6 18.24 14.58 -6.13
N LYS A 7 19.17 15.13 -5.32
CA LYS A 7 18.88 15.44 -3.88
C LYS A 7 18.32 16.85 -3.62
N LEU A 8 18.26 17.73 -4.62
CA LEU A 8 17.85 19.13 -4.45
C LEU A 8 16.33 19.39 -4.62
N ALA A 9 15.56 18.43 -5.11
CA ALA A 9 14.11 18.58 -5.31
C ALA A 9 13.28 18.19 -4.06
N PHE A 10 13.83 17.39 -3.14
CA PHE A 10 13.09 16.83 -2.01
C PHE A 10 12.88 17.81 -0.84
N LYS A 11 13.64 18.92 -0.77
CA LYS A 11 13.64 19.83 0.40
C LYS A 11 12.89 21.15 0.19
N LYS A 12 12.39 21.45 -1.00
CA LYS A 12 11.93 22.82 -1.37
C LYS A 12 10.41 23.04 -1.32
N THR A 13 9.64 22.12 -0.73
CA THR A 13 8.17 22.24 -0.55
C THR A 13 7.79 22.77 0.85
N PHE A 14 8.76 23.10 1.70
CA PHE A 14 8.53 23.50 3.10
C PHE A 14 8.42 25.01 3.46
N PRO A 15 8.62 26.02 2.57
CA PRO A 15 8.59 27.42 3.01
C PRO A 15 7.27 28.20 2.80
N VAL A 16 6.23 27.64 2.17
CA VAL A 16 4.95 28.35 1.88
C VAL A 16 4.01 28.38 3.10
N PHE A 17 4.25 27.54 4.10
CA PHE A 17 3.35 27.30 5.24
C PHE A 17 3.23 28.47 6.25
N LYS A 18 4.21 29.39 6.30
CA LYS A 18 4.31 30.33 7.44
C LYS A 18 3.64 31.71 7.25
N ARG A 19 3.15 32.05 6.05
CA ARG A 19 2.57 33.38 5.77
C ARG A 19 1.05 33.41 5.54
N PHE A 20 0.40 32.25 5.45
CA PHE A 20 -1.04 32.17 5.12
C PHE A 20 -1.95 31.88 6.33
N LEU A 21 -1.37 31.76 7.54
CA LEU A 21 -2.06 31.37 8.78
C LEU A 21 -2.78 32.54 9.50
N GLN A 22 -3.15 33.61 8.79
CA GLN A 22 -3.78 34.80 9.40
C GLN A 22 -5.30 34.87 9.20
N SER A 23 -5.87 34.08 8.28
CA SER A 23 -7.33 33.94 8.09
C SER A 23 -7.75 32.51 8.41
N LYS A 24 -8.54 32.33 9.48
CA LYS A 24 -8.94 31.00 9.99
C LYS A 24 -9.73 30.19 8.94
N ASP A 25 -10.45 30.84 8.05
CA ASP A 25 -11.22 30.18 6.97
C ASP A 25 -10.33 29.61 5.87
N LEU A 26 -9.26 30.32 5.48
CA LEU A 26 -8.30 29.82 4.50
C LEU A 26 -7.48 28.64 5.04
N ALA A 27 -7.18 28.65 6.34
CA ALA A 27 -6.51 27.54 6.99
C ALA A 27 -7.35 26.25 6.92
N LEU A 28 -8.68 26.35 7.11
CA LEU A 28 -9.58 25.21 6.98
C LEU A 28 -9.68 24.72 5.53
N VAL A 29 -9.78 25.61 4.55
CA VAL A 29 -9.85 25.25 3.12
C VAL A 29 -8.57 24.55 2.66
N ILE A 30 -7.39 25.05 3.03
CA ILE A 30 -6.10 24.42 2.72
C ILE A 30 -5.97 23.05 3.38
N PHE A 31 -6.45 22.91 4.61
CA PHE A 31 -6.44 21.64 5.34
C PHE A 31 -7.30 20.58 4.64
N VAL A 32 -8.50 20.95 4.17
CA VAL A 32 -9.37 20.04 3.40
C VAL A 32 -8.73 19.64 2.07
N ILE A 33 -8.13 20.58 1.34
CA ILE A 33 -7.43 20.29 0.07
C ILE A 33 -6.21 19.37 0.29
N ALA A 34 -5.48 19.53 1.39
CA ALA A 34 -4.36 18.66 1.74
C ALA A 34 -4.81 17.21 2.05
N ILE A 35 -5.96 17.04 2.70
CA ILE A 35 -6.55 15.71 2.95
C ILE A 35 -6.97 15.03 1.65
N LEU A 36 -7.57 15.79 0.71
CA LEU A 36 -7.88 15.28 -0.64
C LEU A 36 -6.61 14.90 -1.42
N ALA A 37 -5.53 15.66 -1.26
CA ALA A 37 -4.23 15.36 -1.87
C ALA A 37 -3.61 14.05 -1.34
N ILE A 38 -3.85 13.67 -0.09
CA ILE A 38 -3.39 12.39 0.48
C ILE A 38 -4.13 11.19 -0.10
N ILE A 39 -5.42 11.32 -0.43
CA ILE A 39 -6.17 10.27 -1.15
C ILE A 39 -5.54 10.02 -2.53
N ILE A 40 -4.97 11.06 -3.14
CA ILE A 40 -4.25 11.01 -4.41
C ILE A 40 -2.85 10.39 -4.25
N VAL A 41 -2.18 10.50 -3.09
CA VAL A 41 -0.83 9.96 -2.90
C VAL A 41 -0.87 8.42 -2.93
N PRO A 42 -0.39 7.82 -4.03
CA PRO A 42 -0.50 6.40 -4.29
C PRO A 42 0.64 5.64 -3.60
N LEU A 43 0.35 4.44 -3.10
CA LEU A 43 1.39 3.51 -2.66
C LEU A 43 2.31 3.15 -3.85
N PRO A 44 3.64 3.10 -3.66
CA PRO A 44 4.56 2.77 -4.74
C PRO A 44 4.27 1.37 -5.30
N PRO A 45 4.11 1.21 -6.63
CA PRO A 45 3.78 -0.08 -7.26
C PRO A 45 4.77 -1.20 -6.92
N PHE A 46 6.04 -0.86 -6.70
CA PHE A 46 7.08 -1.81 -6.32
C PHE A 46 6.78 -2.61 -5.05
N VAL A 47 6.19 -1.96 -4.04
CA VAL A 47 5.85 -2.63 -2.77
C VAL A 47 4.67 -3.57 -2.97
N LEU A 48 3.70 -3.16 -3.79
CA LEU A 48 2.50 -3.94 -4.05
C LEU A 48 2.81 -5.24 -4.81
N ASP A 49 3.70 -5.18 -5.81
CA ASP A 49 4.18 -6.37 -6.55
C ASP A 49 4.90 -7.37 -5.63
N PHE A 50 5.71 -6.87 -4.69
CA PHE A 50 6.37 -7.72 -3.69
C PHE A 50 5.36 -8.44 -2.79
N LEU A 51 4.37 -7.71 -2.26
CA LEU A 51 3.33 -8.30 -1.39
C LEU A 51 2.46 -9.32 -2.15
N LEU A 52 2.11 -9.03 -3.41
CA LEU A 52 1.41 -9.97 -4.29
C LEU A 52 2.21 -11.24 -4.55
N THR A 53 3.51 -11.11 -4.80
CA THR A 53 4.39 -12.28 -5.01
C THR A 53 4.45 -13.17 -3.77
N ILE A 54 4.54 -12.57 -2.57
CA ILE A 54 4.47 -13.31 -1.29
C ILE A 54 3.14 -14.05 -1.14
N SER A 55 2.03 -13.43 -1.55
CA SER A 55 0.70 -14.05 -1.49
C SER A 55 0.63 -15.34 -2.29
N ILE A 56 1.15 -15.33 -3.52
CA ILE A 56 1.20 -16.50 -4.38
C ILE A 56 2.13 -17.57 -3.79
N ALA A 57 3.31 -17.17 -3.30
CA ALA A 57 4.26 -18.09 -2.67
C ALA A 57 3.66 -18.80 -1.43
N LEU A 58 3.01 -18.05 -0.53
CA LEU A 58 2.33 -18.61 0.65
C LEU A 58 1.19 -19.56 0.25
N SER A 59 0.47 -19.24 -0.82
CA SER A 59 -0.62 -20.08 -1.32
C SER A 59 -0.12 -21.45 -1.75
N VAL A 60 0.99 -21.49 -2.50
CA VAL A 60 1.63 -22.74 -2.94
C VAL A 60 2.26 -23.48 -1.76
N LEU A 61 2.86 -22.77 -0.81
CA LEU A 61 3.42 -23.36 0.40
C LEU A 61 2.36 -24.10 1.23
N ILE A 62 1.18 -23.51 1.41
CA ILE A 62 0.07 -24.14 2.15
C ILE A 62 -0.45 -25.37 1.42
N ILE A 63 -0.52 -25.31 0.08
CA ILE A 63 -0.87 -26.48 -0.73
C ILE A 63 0.15 -27.61 -0.52
N LEU A 64 1.44 -27.29 -0.53
CA LEU A 64 2.51 -28.26 -0.31
C LEU A 64 2.45 -28.88 1.10
N ILE A 65 2.23 -28.05 2.13
CA ILE A 65 2.06 -28.50 3.51
C ILE A 65 0.83 -29.42 3.63
N GLY A 66 -0.30 -29.05 3.01
CA GLY A 66 -1.52 -29.85 3.03
C GLY A 66 -1.39 -31.19 2.30
N LEU A 67 -0.55 -31.26 1.26
CA LEU A 67 -0.23 -32.49 0.54
C LEU A 67 0.65 -33.47 1.34
N TYR A 68 1.39 -32.96 2.32
CA TYR A 68 2.35 -33.74 3.12
C TYR A 68 1.86 -34.07 4.55
N ILE A 69 0.61 -33.74 4.91
CA ILE A 69 0.11 -33.88 6.28
C ILE A 69 -0.57 -35.25 6.49
N ASP A 70 0.02 -36.11 7.33
CA ASP A 70 -0.48 -37.47 7.63
C ASP A 70 -1.34 -37.55 8.92
N LYS A 71 -1.35 -36.50 9.76
CA LYS A 71 -2.05 -36.52 11.07
C LYS A 71 -3.04 -35.37 11.25
N PRO A 72 -4.28 -35.64 11.70
CA PRO A 72 -5.33 -34.63 11.81
C PRO A 72 -5.23 -33.68 13.01
N THR A 73 -4.20 -33.78 13.87
CA THR A 73 -4.01 -32.87 15.02
C THR A 73 -3.62 -31.44 14.63
N ASP A 74 -3.19 -31.23 13.38
CA ASP A 74 -2.97 -29.91 12.77
C ASP A 74 -4.25 -29.33 12.10
N PHE A 75 -5.38 -30.06 12.08
CA PHE A 75 -6.64 -29.58 11.49
C PHE A 75 -7.25 -28.39 12.22
N SER A 76 -6.84 -28.06 13.44
CA SER A 76 -7.29 -26.85 14.13
C SER A 76 -6.52 -25.61 13.64
N ALA A 77 -5.21 -25.75 13.39
CA ALA A 77 -4.38 -24.66 12.88
C ALA A 77 -4.61 -24.41 11.38
N PHE A 78 -4.94 -25.45 10.62
CA PHE A 78 -5.10 -25.38 9.17
C PHE A 78 -6.21 -24.40 8.70
N PRO A 79 -7.46 -24.46 9.23
CA PRO A 79 -8.50 -23.48 8.94
C PRO A 79 -8.10 -22.06 9.31
N THR A 80 -7.47 -21.86 10.48
CA THR A 80 -7.03 -20.53 10.91
C THR A 80 -5.97 -19.95 9.98
N LEU A 81 -4.98 -20.74 9.55
CA LEU A 81 -3.98 -20.33 8.56
C LEU A 81 -4.63 -19.99 7.21
N LEU A 82 -5.57 -20.83 6.75
CA LEU A 82 -6.35 -20.56 5.53
C LEU A 82 -7.16 -19.27 5.64
N LEU A 83 -7.79 -19.00 6.79
CA LEU A 83 -8.60 -17.80 7.04
C LEU A 83 -7.73 -16.54 6.99
N ILE A 84 -6.58 -16.56 7.66
CA ILE A 84 -5.61 -15.44 7.66
C ILE A 84 -5.07 -15.19 6.25
N VAL A 85 -4.67 -16.24 5.54
CA VAL A 85 -4.10 -16.12 4.18
C VAL A 85 -5.16 -15.63 3.18
N THR A 86 -6.41 -16.04 3.35
CA THR A 86 -7.53 -15.56 2.52
C THR A 86 -7.83 -14.09 2.79
N LEU A 87 -7.80 -13.66 4.06
CA LEU A 87 -7.92 -12.24 4.43
C LEU A 87 -6.77 -11.39 3.87
N TYR A 88 -5.54 -11.89 3.94
CA TYR A 88 -4.37 -11.25 3.33
C TYR A 88 -4.55 -11.08 1.82
N ARG A 89 -5.02 -12.14 1.13
CA ARG A 89 -5.37 -12.10 -0.29
C ARG A 89 -6.44 -11.06 -0.60
N LEU A 90 -7.51 -10.99 0.18
CA LEU A 90 -8.59 -10.01 0.00
C LEU A 90 -8.06 -8.57 0.14
N ALA A 91 -7.28 -8.30 1.18
CA ALA A 91 -6.71 -6.98 1.43
C ALA A 91 -5.77 -6.52 0.32
N LEU A 92 -4.89 -7.41 -0.16
CA LEU A 92 -3.98 -7.10 -1.28
C LEU A 92 -4.72 -6.87 -2.59
N ASN A 93 -5.73 -7.68 -2.91
CA ASN A 93 -6.49 -7.51 -4.15
C ASN A 93 -7.24 -6.17 -4.16
N VAL A 94 -7.81 -5.72 -3.03
CA VAL A 94 -8.44 -4.39 -2.92
C VAL A 94 -7.42 -3.26 -3.01
N ALA A 95 -6.26 -3.41 -2.37
CA ALA A 95 -5.17 -2.43 -2.48
C ALA A 95 -4.67 -2.30 -3.94
N THR A 96 -4.57 -3.44 -4.63
CA THR A 96 -4.14 -3.55 -6.03
C THR A 96 -5.11 -2.83 -6.96
N THR A 97 -6.42 -3.07 -6.83
CA THR A 97 -7.42 -2.40 -7.68
C THR A 97 -7.47 -0.90 -7.42
N ARG A 98 -7.38 -0.43 -6.17
CA ARG A 98 -7.26 1.02 -5.88
C ARG A 98 -6.00 1.61 -6.51
N MET A 99 -4.88 0.90 -6.43
CA MET A 99 -3.61 1.33 -7.03
C MET A 99 -3.69 1.39 -8.56
N ILE A 100 -4.21 0.34 -9.21
CA ILE A 100 -4.41 0.27 -10.65
C ILE A 100 -5.38 1.35 -11.12
N LEU A 101 -6.49 1.60 -10.41
CA LEU A 101 -7.43 2.66 -10.77
C LEU A 101 -6.81 4.06 -10.61
N THR A 102 -5.99 4.29 -9.58
CA THR A 102 -5.27 5.56 -9.40
C THR A 102 -4.18 5.78 -10.45
N GLN A 103 -3.57 4.70 -10.96
CA GLN A 103 -2.58 4.76 -12.05
C GLN A 103 -3.23 4.77 -13.45
N GLY A 104 -4.40 4.15 -13.62
CA GLY A 104 -5.11 4.03 -14.89
C GLY A 104 -5.68 5.35 -15.43
N TYR A 105 -5.98 6.34 -14.56
CA TYR A 105 -6.31 7.71 -14.99
C TYR A 105 -5.11 8.51 -15.54
N LYS A 106 -3.89 7.95 -15.51
CA LYS A 106 -2.67 8.59 -16.05
C LYS A 106 -2.26 8.08 -17.44
N GLY A 107 -3.09 7.26 -18.08
CA GLY A 107 -2.93 6.77 -19.46
C GLY A 107 -4.01 7.30 -20.38
#